data_AF-A0A923PWT0-F1
#
_entry.id   AF-A0A923PWT0-F1
#
_cell.length_a   1.000
_cell.length_b   1.000
_cell.length_c   1.000
_cell.angle_alpha   90.00
_cell.angle_beta   90.00
_cell.angle_gamma   90.00
#
_symmetry.space_group_name_H-M   'P 1'
#
loop_
_entity.id
_entity.type
_entity.pdbx_description
1 polymer ?
#
loop_
_entity_poly.entity_id
_entity_poly.type
_entity_poly.pdbx_seq_one_letter_code
_entity_poly.pdbx_strand_id
1 'polypeptide(L)'
;MSQKADGMSYAPQGKPSPVVKPGEFTFAAAHLDHGHIYGQCNGLLEAGAELKWVYDPDPKKVDAFREKYPQAKVARSFDEILADGSVQLVAAAAVPCERGALGGRVMEAGKDYF
;
A
#
# COMPACT_ATOMS: atom_id res chain seq x y z
N MET A 1 17.16 -8.78 10.64
CA MET A 1 17.44 -9.23 9.26
C MET A 1 16.15 -9.77 8.69
N SER A 2 15.64 -9.26 7.56
CA SER A 2 14.46 -9.84 6.91
C SER A 2 14.83 -11.24 6.38
N GLN A 3 14.06 -12.26 6.77
CA GLN A 3 14.27 -13.64 6.30
C GLN A 3 13.95 -13.71 4.81
N LYS A 4 14.97 -13.85 3.97
CA LYS A 4 14.86 -13.81 2.51
C LYS A 4 14.16 -15.03 1.88
N ALA A 5 13.88 -16.06 2.67
CA ALA A 5 13.34 -17.33 2.20
C ALA A 5 11.80 -17.43 2.29
N ASP A 6 11.15 -16.50 2.98
CA ASP A 6 9.70 -16.52 3.19
C ASP A 6 9.07 -15.20 2.72
N GLY A 7 8.23 -15.29 1.68
CA GLY A 7 7.51 -14.16 1.11
C GLY A 7 6.55 -13.49 2.09
N MET A 8 6.09 -14.21 3.13
CA MET A 8 5.19 -13.66 4.14
C MET A 8 5.89 -12.66 5.06
N SER A 9 7.20 -12.82 5.27
CA SER A 9 8.01 -11.97 6.15
C SER A 9 9.02 -11.10 5.40
N TYR A 10 9.01 -11.18 4.06
CA TYR A 10 9.94 -10.47 3.20
C TYR A 10 9.51 -9.01 3.01
N ALA A 11 10.30 -8.10 3.58
CA ALA A 11 10.13 -6.67 3.48
C ALA A 11 11.49 -6.04 3.17
N PRO A 12 11.91 -6.01 1.89
CA PRO A 12 13.18 -5.41 1.51
C PRO A 12 13.18 -3.91 1.86
N GLN A 13 14.36 -3.43 2.22
CA GLN A 13 14.67 -2.02 2.39
C GLN A 13 15.88 -1.72 1.51
N GLY A 14 15.75 -0.75 0.63
CA GLY A 14 16.78 -0.25 -0.26
C GLY A 14 17.36 1.07 0.21
N LYS A 15 18.20 1.68 -0.64
CA LYS A 15 18.65 3.07 -0.45
C LYS A 15 17.63 3.97 -1.18
N PRO A 16 17.02 4.95 -0.50
CA PRO A 16 16.12 5.90 -1.17
C PRO A 16 16.77 6.55 -2.38
N SER A 17 16.07 6.54 -3.51
CA SER A 17 16.46 7.19 -4.76
C SER A 17 15.21 7.81 -5.39
N PRO A 18 14.76 8.96 -4.86
CA PRO A 18 13.52 9.59 -5.32
C PRO A 18 13.56 9.94 -6.80
N VAL A 19 12.51 9.57 -7.52
CA VAL A 19 12.31 9.90 -8.95
C VAL A 19 11.15 10.87 -9.17
N VAL A 20 10.43 11.22 -8.11
CA VAL A 20 9.37 12.23 -8.07
C VAL A 20 9.63 13.23 -6.94
N LYS A 21 9.02 14.42 -7.05
CA LYS A 21 9.05 15.43 -5.98
C LYS A 21 8.05 15.10 -4.87
N PRO A 22 8.24 15.63 -3.65
CA PRO A 22 7.24 15.49 -2.59
C PRO A 22 5.85 15.93 -3.04
N GLY A 23 4.83 15.11 -2.76
CA GLY A 23 3.44 15.34 -3.14
C GLY A 23 3.09 15.08 -4.62
N GLU A 24 4.05 14.72 -5.47
CA GLU A 24 3.82 14.50 -6.91
C GLU A 24 3.22 13.12 -7.21
N PHE A 25 3.51 12.12 -6.37
CA PHE A 25 2.95 10.78 -6.48
C PHE A 25 2.38 10.30 -5.16
N THR A 26 1.06 10.20 -5.06
CA THR A 26 0.38 9.76 -3.83
C THR A 26 -0.26 8.39 -4.02
N PHE A 27 -0.05 7.50 -3.07
CA PHE A 27 -0.60 6.15 -3.08
C PHE A 27 -1.27 5.77 -1.77
N ALA A 28 -2.02 4.67 -1.81
CA ALA A 28 -2.66 4.05 -0.67
C ALA A 28 -2.27 2.58 -0.57
N ALA A 29 -2.29 2.04 0.65
CA ALA A 29 -2.17 0.61 0.92
C ALA A 29 -3.54 0.04 1.34
N ALA A 30 -3.95 -1.09 0.77
CA ALA A 30 -5.20 -1.75 1.15
C ALA A 30 -5.06 -3.27 1.17
N HIS A 31 -5.90 -3.97 1.94
CA HIS A 31 -5.95 -5.43 2.02
C HIS A 31 -4.58 -6.05 2.35
N LEU A 32 -4.24 -6.05 3.63
CA LEU A 32 -2.93 -6.32 4.22
C LEU A 32 -2.71 -7.81 4.53
N ASP A 33 -3.26 -8.71 3.71
CA ASP A 33 -3.31 -10.15 4.02
C ASP A 33 -1.96 -10.85 3.93
N HIS A 34 -0.96 -10.22 3.30
CA HIS A 34 0.37 -10.80 3.11
C HIS A 34 1.48 -9.76 3.27
N GLY A 35 2.62 -10.16 3.86
CA GLY A 35 3.66 -9.21 4.28
C GLY A 35 4.44 -8.50 3.16
N HIS A 36 4.32 -8.95 1.92
CA HIS A 36 4.89 -8.23 0.76
C HIS A 36 4.36 -6.79 0.62
N ILE A 37 3.22 -6.44 1.24
CA ILE A 37 2.74 -5.05 1.31
C ILE A 37 3.78 -4.09 1.89
N TYR A 38 4.58 -4.56 2.86
CA TYR A 38 5.65 -3.76 3.48
C TYR A 38 6.77 -3.49 2.47
N GLY A 39 7.14 -4.49 1.67
CA GLY A 39 8.10 -4.33 0.59
C GLY A 39 7.61 -3.38 -0.50
N GLN A 40 6.35 -3.53 -0.92
CA GLN A 40 5.69 -2.64 -1.88
C GLN A 40 5.69 -1.18 -1.39
N CYS A 41 5.27 -0.94 -0.15
CA CYS A 41 5.24 0.40 0.44
C CYS A 41 6.65 0.99 0.58
N ASN A 42 7.63 0.20 1.03
CA ASN A 42 9.01 0.66 1.14
C ASN A 42 9.56 1.09 -0.23
N GLY A 43 9.37 0.27 -1.27
CA GLY A 43 9.85 0.58 -2.62
C GLY A 43 9.24 1.87 -3.17
N LEU A 44 7.94 2.08 -2.98
CA LEU A 44 7.26 3.30 -3.39
C LEU A 44 7.77 4.53 -2.61
N LEU A 45 7.90 4.43 -1.28
CA LEU A 45 8.44 5.50 -0.45
C LEU A 45 9.90 5.83 -0.81
N GLU A 46 10.73 4.82 -1.06
CA GLU A 46 12.12 4.96 -1.48
C GLU A 46 12.26 5.63 -2.86
N ALA A 47 11.26 5.45 -3.73
CA ALA A 47 11.13 6.14 -5.02
C ALA A 47 10.56 7.56 -4.91
N GLY A 48 10.20 8.01 -3.70
CA GLY A 48 9.71 9.37 -3.42
C GLY A 48 8.20 9.53 -3.37
N ALA A 49 7.43 8.45 -3.49
CA ALA A 49 5.97 8.50 -3.37
C ALA A 49 5.52 8.80 -1.93
N GLU A 50 4.31 9.33 -1.79
CA GLU A 50 3.68 9.63 -0.51
C GLU A 50 2.57 8.62 -0.18
N LEU A 51 2.74 7.89 0.93
CA LEU A 51 1.73 7.00 1.47
C LEU A 51 0.70 7.80 2.26
N LYS A 52 -0.50 7.99 1.68
CA LYS A 52 -1.58 8.77 2.30
C LYS A 52 -2.52 7.93 3.15
N TRP A 53 -2.99 6.82 2.61
CA TRP A 53 -4.05 6.01 3.23
C TRP A 53 -3.63 4.56 3.48
N VAL A 54 -4.18 3.99 4.55
CA VAL A 54 -4.22 2.55 4.80
C VAL A 54 -5.66 2.10 5.08
N TYR A 55 -6.03 0.93 4.54
CA TYR A 55 -7.30 0.27 4.86
C TYR A 55 -7.17 -1.26 4.94
N ASP A 56 -7.75 -1.84 5.98
CA ASP A 56 -8.05 -3.28 6.05
C ASP A 56 -9.34 -3.45 6.87
N PRO A 57 -10.21 -4.42 6.54
CA PRO A 57 -11.34 -4.75 7.41
C PRO A 57 -10.93 -5.24 8.81
N ASP A 58 -9.71 -5.78 8.97
CA ASP A 58 -9.14 -6.16 10.27
C ASP A 58 -8.37 -4.98 10.90
N PRO A 59 -8.90 -4.34 11.97
CA PRO A 59 -8.23 -3.21 12.61
C PRO A 59 -6.85 -3.58 13.18
N LYS A 60 -6.60 -4.85 13.54
CA LYS A 60 -5.29 -5.27 14.06
C LYS A 60 -4.21 -5.18 13.00
N LYS A 61 -4.54 -5.48 11.73
CA LYS A 61 -3.61 -5.33 10.62
C LYS A 61 -3.31 -3.86 10.35
N VAL A 62 -4.34 -3.00 10.44
CA VAL A 62 -4.17 -1.54 10.33
C VAL A 62 -3.25 -1.00 11.42
N ASP A 63 -3.45 -1.42 12.68
CA ASP A 63 -2.61 -1.00 13.80
C ASP A 63 -1.15 -1.41 13.60
N ALA A 64 -0.91 -2.69 13.27
CA ALA A 64 0.44 -3.20 12.99
C ALA A 64 1.11 -2.49 11.80
N PHE A 65 0.34 -2.12 10.78
CA PHE A 65 0.83 -1.36 9.65
C PHE A 65 1.23 0.07 10.05
N ARG A 66 0.43 0.73 10.90
CA ARG A 66 0.71 2.09 11.38
C ARG A 66 1.88 2.19 12.34
N GLU A 67 2.20 1.11 13.06
CA GLU A 67 3.46 1.05 13.83
C GLU A 67 4.69 1.22 12.92
N LYS A 68 4.62 0.75 11.67
CA LYS A 68 5.69 0.87 10.68
C LYS A 68 5.60 2.14 9.83
N TYR A 69 4.38 2.58 9.53
CA TYR A 69 4.11 3.77 8.72
C TYR A 69 3.20 4.74 9.47
N PRO A 70 3.71 5.43 10.51
CA PRO A 70 2.88 6.30 11.36
C PRO A 70 2.27 7.49 10.61
N GLN A 71 2.81 7.86 9.45
CA GLN A 71 2.27 8.90 8.58
C GLN A 71 0.98 8.50 7.84
N ALA A 72 0.72 7.20 7.67
CA ALA A 72 -0.45 6.71 6.94
C ALA A 72 -1.73 7.01 7.75
N LYS A 73 -2.70 7.64 7.09
CA LYS A 73 -4.04 7.88 7.67
C LYS A 73 -4.91 6.64 7.48
N VAL A 74 -5.74 6.33 8.46
CA VAL A 74 -6.70 5.22 8.35
C VAL A 74 -7.90 5.70 7.56
N ALA A 75 -8.17 5.06 6.43
CA ALA A 75 -9.42 5.28 5.71
C ALA A 75 -10.57 4.52 6.40
N ARG A 76 -11.76 5.12 6.38
CA ARG A 76 -12.99 4.59 6.97
C ARG A 76 -13.53 3.40 6.17
N SER A 77 -13.25 3.37 4.87
CA SER A 77 -13.61 2.29 3.97
C SER A 77 -12.63 2.23 2.80
N PHE A 78 -12.64 1.12 2.07
CA PHE A 78 -11.93 1.03 0.79
C PHE A 78 -12.44 2.06 -0.22
N ASP A 79 -13.75 2.32 -0.23
CA ASP A 79 -14.36 3.29 -1.14
C ASP A 79 -13.90 4.73 -0.88
N GLU A 80 -13.47 5.07 0.35
CA GLU A 80 -12.85 6.36 0.63
C GLU A 80 -11.51 6.52 -0.10
N ILE A 81 -10.70 5.46 -0.17
CA ILE A 81 -9.47 5.46 -0.97
C ILE A 81 -9.81 5.63 -2.45
N LEU A 82 -10.80 4.88 -2.95
CA LEU A 82 -11.21 4.94 -4.36
C LEU A 82 -11.82 6.28 -4.75
N ALA A 83 -12.49 6.98 -3.84
CA ALA A 83 -13.09 8.29 -4.09
C ALA A 83 -12.08 9.45 -4.00
N ASP A 84 -10.91 9.24 -3.40
CA ASP A 84 -9.89 10.27 -3.27
C ASP A 84 -9.16 10.50 -4.60
N GLY A 85 -9.45 11.64 -5.23
CA GLY A 85 -8.85 12.03 -6.51
C GLY A 85 -7.36 12.35 -6.44
N SER A 86 -6.77 12.49 -5.24
CA SER A 86 -5.33 12.67 -5.11
C SER A 86 -4.57 11.33 -5.09
N VAL A 87 -5.25 10.19 -4.91
CA VAL A 87 -4.60 8.87 -4.90
C VAL A 87 -4.46 8.39 -6.33
N GLN A 88 -3.23 8.15 -6.77
CA GLN A 88 -2.93 7.67 -8.12
C GLN A 88 -2.79 6.15 -8.18
N LEU A 89 -2.36 5.51 -7.09
CA LEU A 89 -2.08 4.08 -7.04
C LEU A 89 -2.58 3.45 -5.75
N VAL A 90 -3.09 2.22 -5.83
CA VAL A 90 -3.40 1.37 -4.68
C VAL A 90 -2.47 0.15 -4.69
N ALA A 91 -1.60 0.06 -3.70
CA ALA A 91 -0.82 -1.13 -3.40
C ALA A 91 -1.67 -2.10 -2.56
N ALA A 92 -1.82 -3.34 -2.99
CA ALA A 92 -2.62 -4.33 -2.30
C ALA A 92 -1.95 -5.70 -2.15
N ALA A 93 -2.19 -6.32 -1.00
CA ALA A 93 -1.68 -7.64 -0.66
C ALA A 93 -2.79 -8.61 -0.26
N ALA A 94 -3.97 -8.46 -0.89
CA ALA A 94 -5.16 -9.26 -0.61
C ALA A 94 -4.90 -10.77 -0.74
N VAL A 95 -5.83 -11.60 -0.26
CA VAL A 95 -5.84 -13.04 -0.58
C VAL A 95 -5.74 -13.22 -2.11
N PRO A 96 -4.83 -14.07 -2.63
CA PRO A 96 -4.52 -14.09 -4.07
C PRO A 96 -5.70 -14.25 -5.02
N CYS A 97 -6.72 -15.03 -4.64
CA CYS A 97 -7.92 -15.22 -5.45
C CYS A 97 -8.82 -13.97 -5.53
N GLU A 98 -8.72 -13.03 -4.59
CA GLU A 98 -9.52 -11.80 -4.55
C GLU A 98 -8.85 -10.65 -5.33
N ARG A 99 -7.55 -10.74 -5.59
CA ARG A 99 -6.74 -9.68 -6.21
C ARG A 99 -7.24 -9.25 -7.59
N GLY A 100 -7.78 -10.19 -8.38
CA GLY A 100 -8.30 -9.88 -9.71
C GLY A 100 -9.51 -8.93 -9.66
N ALA A 101 -10.49 -9.25 -8.82
CA ALA A 101 -11.68 -8.42 -8.63
C ALA A 101 -11.34 -7.09 -7.95
N LEU A 102 -10.44 -7.11 -6.96
CA LEU A 102 -9.96 -5.91 -6.29
C LEU A 102 -9.26 -4.95 -7.27
N GLY A 103 -8.32 -5.47 -8.07
CA GLY A 103 -7.61 -4.69 -9.08
C GLY A 103 -8.54 -4.10 -10.13
N GLY A 104 -9.57 -4.84 -10.55
CA GLY A 104 -10.64 -4.33 -11.41
C GLY A 104 -11.31 -3.08 -10.83
N ARG A 105 -11.75 -3.14 -9.57
CA ARG A 105 -12.37 -1.99 -8.88
C ARG A 105 -11.43 -0.77 -8.77
N VAL A 106 -10.15 -1.00 -8.52
CA VAL A 106 -9.13 0.07 -8.45
C VAL A 106 -8.98 0.76 -9.80
N MET A 107 -8.82 -0.02 -10.88
CA MET A 107 -8.66 0.51 -12.23
C MET A 107 -9.93 1.18 -12.75
N GLU A 108 -11.11 0.65 -12.43
CA GLU A 108 -12.41 1.28 -12.73
C GLU A 108 -12.56 2.65 -12.04
N ALA A 109 -11.93 2.84 -10.87
CA ALA A 109 -11.87 4.13 -10.16
C ALA A 109 -10.78 5.08 -10.70
N GLY A 110 -10.13 4.75 -11.82
CA GLY A 110 -9.12 5.57 -12.48
C GLY A 110 -7.76 5.58 -11.78
N LYS A 111 -7.42 4.51 -11.04
CA LYS A 111 -6.18 4.38 -10.27
C LYS A 111 -5.35 3.22 -10.79
N ASP A 112 -4.02 3.34 -10.67
CA ASP A 112 -3.11 2.24 -10.90
C ASP A 112 -3.22 1.19 -9.77
N TYR A 113 -2.99 -0.08 -10.11
CA TYR A 113 -3.05 -1.20 -9.16
C TYR A 113 -1.71 -1.92 -9.07
N PHE A 114 -1.24 -2.17 -7.84
CA PHE A 114 0.08 -2.76 -7.56
C PHE A 114 0.02 -3.90 -6.53
#